data_AF-A0A8T3W1G8-F1
#
_entry.id   AF-A0A8T3W1G8-F1
#
_cell.length_a   1.000
_cell.length_b   1.000
_cell.length_c   1.000
_cell.angle_alpha   90.00
_cell.angle_beta   90.00
_cell.angle_gamma   90.00
#
_symmetry.space_group_name_H-M   'P 1'
#
loop_
_entity.id
_entity.type
_entity.pdbx_description
1 polymer ?
#
loop_
_entity_poly.entity_id
_entity_poly.type
_entity_poly.pdbx_seq_one_letter_code
_entity_poly.pdbx_strand_id
1 'polypeptide(L)'
;MASRTRSSSSSKRSARKGQFFILTTVAIVTTLFFVGRWIGPSSQVDTSSQVLSDELFTFENIKEKAIVAVENSESCEDLKYNIQEYKNFIDAFARDKNYQITFTYAISPSCEELGSAVAEFALRIISERTEARGIFSVTWP
;
A
#
# COMPACT_ATOMS: atom_id res chain seq x y z
N MET A 1 -4.53 -31.04 -93.91
CA MET A 1 -4.30 -31.72 -92.62
C MET A 1 -4.16 -30.66 -91.54
N ALA A 2 -5.16 -30.52 -90.69
CA ALA A 2 -5.21 -29.56 -89.59
C ALA A 2 -5.14 -30.34 -88.27
N SER A 3 -4.37 -29.87 -87.30
CA SER A 3 -4.50 -30.31 -85.91
C SER A 3 -4.07 -29.17 -84.98
N ARG A 4 -5.08 -28.48 -84.43
CA ARG A 4 -4.97 -27.52 -83.34
C ARG A 4 -4.81 -28.29 -82.03
N THR A 5 -3.72 -28.08 -81.30
CA THR A 5 -3.60 -28.47 -79.90
C THR A 5 -4.15 -27.34 -79.03
N ARG A 6 -5.30 -27.61 -78.39
CA ARG A 6 -5.99 -26.72 -77.47
C ARG A 6 -5.46 -27.04 -76.06
N SER A 7 -4.69 -26.11 -75.47
CA SER A 7 -4.22 -26.25 -74.09
C SER A 7 -5.39 -26.16 -73.11
N SER A 8 -5.66 -27.27 -72.44
CA SER A 8 -6.59 -27.39 -71.33
C SER A 8 -6.09 -26.59 -70.12
N SER A 9 -6.90 -25.65 -69.65
CA SER A 9 -6.74 -25.02 -68.35
C SER A 9 -7.53 -25.84 -67.32
N SER A 10 -6.85 -26.46 -66.36
CA SER A 10 -7.55 -27.03 -65.22
C SER A 10 -6.76 -26.91 -63.91
N SER A 11 -7.49 -26.43 -62.89
CA SER A 11 -7.30 -26.65 -61.46
C SER A 11 -6.31 -25.78 -60.65
N LYS A 12 -6.66 -24.50 -60.44
CA LYS A 12 -6.21 -23.71 -59.27
C LYS A 12 -7.37 -23.41 -58.30
N ARG A 13 -8.05 -24.44 -57.78
CA ARG A 13 -9.10 -24.28 -56.74
C ARG A 13 -8.80 -24.97 -55.40
N SER A 14 -7.80 -25.87 -55.33
CA SER A 14 -7.45 -26.60 -54.10
C SER A 14 -6.51 -25.83 -53.15
N ALA A 15 -5.52 -25.11 -53.69
CA ALA A 15 -4.49 -24.42 -52.89
C ALA A 15 -5.00 -23.24 -52.03
N ARG A 16 -6.17 -22.66 -52.37
CA ARG A 16 -6.72 -21.49 -51.65
C ARG A 16 -7.26 -21.83 -50.27
N LYS A 17 -7.71 -23.07 -50.04
CA LYS A 17 -8.32 -23.48 -48.76
C LYS A 17 -7.28 -23.61 -47.63
N GLY A 18 -6.11 -24.18 -47.93
CA GLY A 18 -5.01 -24.29 -46.96
C GLY A 18 -4.37 -22.93 -46.63
N GLN A 19 -4.24 -22.06 -47.64
CA GLN A 19 -3.71 -20.70 -47.44
C GLN A 19 -4.60 -19.87 -46.52
N PHE A 20 -5.93 -20.00 -46.65
CA PHE A 20 -6.87 -19.31 -45.76
C PHE A 20 -6.76 -19.82 -44.31
N PHE A 21 -6.61 -21.13 -44.13
CA PHE A 21 -6.48 -21.74 -42.79
C PHE A 21 -5.22 -21.27 -42.04
N ILE A 22 -4.09 -21.20 -42.73
CA ILE A 22 -2.83 -20.70 -42.15
C ILE A 22 -3.00 -19.21 -41.79
N LEU A 23 -3.61 -18.41 -42.68
CA LEU A 23 -3.85 -16.99 -42.45
C LEU A 23 -4.74 -16.76 -41.21
N THR A 24 -5.84 -17.52 -41.08
CA THR A 24 -6.75 -17.40 -39.93
C THR A 24 -6.09 -17.83 -38.63
N THR A 25 -5.25 -18.87 -38.67
CA THR A 25 -4.54 -19.37 -37.48
C THR A 25 -3.54 -18.32 -36.98
N VAL A 26 -2.76 -17.73 -37.88
CA VAL A 26 -1.83 -16.65 -37.54
C VAL A 26 -2.58 -15.42 -37.02
N ALA A 27 -3.71 -15.06 -37.63
CA ALA A 27 -4.53 -13.95 -37.18
C ALA A 27 -5.10 -14.17 -35.76
N ILE A 28 -5.60 -15.37 -35.45
CA ILE A 28 -6.13 -15.72 -34.14
C ILE A 28 -5.02 -15.71 -33.08
N VAL A 29 -3.86 -16.33 -33.35
CA VAL A 29 -2.72 -16.35 -32.41
C VAL A 29 -2.21 -14.93 -32.15
N THR A 30 -2.11 -14.11 -33.20
CA THR A 30 -1.70 -12.70 -33.07
C THR A 30 -2.70 -11.92 -32.24
N THR A 31 -4.01 -12.08 -32.50
CA THR A 31 -5.07 -11.42 -31.75
C THR A 31 -5.04 -11.84 -30.27
N LEU A 32 -4.89 -13.14 -29.98
CA LEU A 32 -4.76 -13.65 -28.62
C LEU A 32 -3.48 -13.15 -27.93
N PHE A 33 -2.37 -13.01 -28.64
CA PHE A 33 -1.14 -12.43 -28.11
C PHE A 33 -1.32 -10.95 -27.73
N PHE A 34 -1.96 -10.15 -28.60
CA PHE A 34 -2.25 -8.75 -28.31
C PHE A 34 -3.27 -8.60 -27.18
N VAL A 35 -4.32 -9.42 -27.15
CA VAL A 35 -5.31 -9.46 -26.08
C VAL A 35 -4.66 -9.89 -24.76
N GLY A 36 -3.81 -10.92 -24.77
CA GLY A 36 -3.05 -11.33 -23.59
C GLY A 36 -2.07 -10.28 -23.09
N ARG A 37 -1.53 -9.44 -24.00
CA ARG A 37 -0.68 -8.29 -23.64
C ARG A 37 -1.47 -7.07 -23.18
N TRP A 38 -2.73 -6.93 -23.60
CA TRP A 38 -3.65 -5.88 -23.15
C TRP A 38 -4.35 -6.22 -21.84
N ILE A 39 -4.69 -7.50 -21.62
CA ILE A 39 -5.31 -8.02 -20.40
C ILE A 39 -4.25 -8.43 -19.37
N GLY A 40 -3.02 -8.69 -19.81
CA GLY A 40 -1.86 -8.84 -18.94
C GLY A 40 -1.74 -7.57 -18.10
N PRO A 41 -1.91 -7.65 -16.77
CA PRO A 41 -1.99 -6.46 -15.97
C PRO A 41 -0.65 -5.74 -16.08
N SER A 42 -0.64 -4.52 -16.65
CA SER A 42 0.43 -3.52 -16.46
C SER A 42 0.51 -3.00 -15.02
N SER A 43 -0.02 -3.81 -14.11
CA SER A 43 -0.06 -3.64 -12.69
C SER A 43 -0.31 -5.04 -12.10
N GLN A 44 0.69 -5.92 -12.18
CA GLN A 44 1.16 -6.35 -10.87
C GLN A 44 1.63 -5.06 -10.21
N VAL A 45 0.67 -4.31 -9.63
CA VAL A 45 0.99 -3.45 -8.50
C VAL A 45 1.62 -4.46 -7.60
N ASP A 46 2.94 -4.36 -7.47
CA ASP A 46 3.70 -5.15 -6.52
C ASP A 46 2.96 -4.91 -5.21
N THR A 47 2.09 -5.83 -4.78
CA THR A 47 1.33 -5.66 -3.54
C THR A 47 2.26 -5.76 -2.35
N SER A 48 3.53 -6.11 -2.58
CA SER A 48 4.64 -5.85 -1.67
C SER A 48 4.89 -4.34 -1.43
N SER A 49 4.50 -3.44 -2.34
CA SER A 49 4.50 -1.98 -2.12
C SER A 49 3.23 -1.43 -1.46
N GLN A 50 2.16 -2.24 -1.40
CA GLN A 50 1.00 -1.97 -0.52
C GLN A 50 1.22 -2.48 0.91
N VAL A 51 2.38 -3.09 1.18
CA VAL A 51 3.02 -3.04 2.50
C VAL A 51 3.69 -1.66 2.62
N LEU A 52 2.89 -0.60 2.77
CA LEU A 52 3.34 0.53 3.58
C LEU A 52 3.75 -0.11 4.90
N SER A 53 5.07 -0.22 5.13
CA SER A 53 5.72 -1.04 6.18
C SER A 53 4.83 -1.11 7.43
N ASP A 54 4.61 -2.30 7.99
CA ASP A 54 3.84 -2.51 9.23
C ASP A 54 4.24 -1.48 10.33
N GLU A 55 5.50 -1.03 10.29
CA GLU A 55 6.08 0.06 11.06
C GLU A 55 5.43 1.45 10.82
N LEU A 56 5.20 1.86 9.57
CA LEU A 56 4.51 3.11 9.21
C LEU A 56 3.04 3.07 9.64
N PHE A 57 2.38 1.92 9.44
CA PHE A 57 1.01 1.74 9.92
C PHE A 57 0.95 1.80 11.46
N THR A 58 1.89 1.12 12.13
CA THR A 58 2.05 1.18 13.59
C THR A 58 2.32 2.60 14.05
N PHE A 59 3.18 3.35 13.35
CA PHE A 59 3.51 4.74 13.65
C PHE A 59 2.26 5.64 13.62
N GLU A 60 1.49 5.60 12.54
CA GLU A 60 0.27 6.41 12.40
C GLU A 60 -0.79 5.98 13.41
N ASN A 61 -0.97 4.68 13.64
CA ASN A 61 -1.91 4.19 14.66
C ASN A 61 -1.49 4.64 16.06
N ILE A 62 -0.19 4.63 16.39
CA ILE A 62 0.28 5.09 17.70
C ILE A 62 -0.05 6.57 17.88
N LYS A 63 0.18 7.38 16.86
CA LYS A 63 -0.11 8.81 16.85
C LYS A 63 -1.61 9.08 16.99
N GLU A 64 -2.45 8.40 16.22
CA GLU A 64 -3.91 8.54 16.29
C GLU A 64 -4.44 8.21 17.70
N LYS A 65 -3.99 7.09 18.29
CA LYS A 65 -4.41 6.70 19.63
C LYS A 65 -3.86 7.60 20.74
N ALA A 66 -2.70 8.23 20.55
CA ALA A 66 -2.20 9.26 21.46
C ALA A 66 -3.13 10.48 21.48
N ILE A 67 -3.62 10.92 20.32
CA ILE A 67 -4.58 12.02 20.21
C ILE A 67 -5.87 11.67 20.94
N VAL A 68 -6.40 10.47 20.70
CA VAL A 68 -7.62 9.99 21.38
C VAL A 68 -7.43 9.91 22.90
N ALA A 69 -6.26 9.52 23.39
CA ALA A 69 -5.97 9.49 24.83
C ALA A 69 -6.03 10.90 25.46
N VAL A 70 -5.56 11.91 24.74
CA VAL A 70 -5.68 13.32 25.17
C VAL A 70 -7.14 13.76 25.15
N GLU A 71 -7.84 13.56 24.04
CA GLU A 71 -9.23 14.02 23.85
C GLU A 71 -10.23 13.36 24.83
N ASN A 72 -9.97 12.12 25.24
CA ASN A 72 -10.84 11.38 26.18
C ASN A 72 -10.55 11.69 27.66
N SER A 73 -9.57 12.54 27.95
CA SER A 73 -9.22 12.87 29.33
C SER A 73 -10.15 13.97 29.86
N GLU A 74 -10.81 13.73 30.99
CA GLU A 74 -11.78 14.67 31.57
C GLU A 74 -11.15 15.64 32.57
N SER A 75 -10.04 15.24 33.20
CA SER A 75 -9.27 16.04 34.15
C SER A 75 -7.77 16.05 33.82
N CYS A 76 -7.02 16.97 34.43
CA CYS A 76 -5.56 17.03 34.27
C CYS A 76 -4.88 15.75 34.81
N GLU A 77 -5.42 15.20 35.89
CA GLU A 77 -5.01 13.92 36.47
C GLU A 77 -5.28 12.77 35.50
N ASP A 78 -6.46 12.75 34.88
CA ASP A 78 -6.79 11.77 33.85
C ASP A 78 -5.91 11.91 32.63
N LEU A 79 -5.60 13.13 32.18
CA LEU A 79 -4.69 13.39 31.06
C LEU A 79 -3.32 12.79 31.33
N LYS A 80 -2.76 13.08 32.51
CA LYS A 80 -1.46 12.55 32.91
C LYS A 80 -1.50 11.03 33.04
N TYR A 81 -2.55 10.48 33.62
CA TYR A 81 -2.74 9.04 33.79
C TYR A 81 -2.87 8.34 32.43
N ASN A 82 -3.76 8.81 31.56
CA ASN A 82 -4.05 8.22 30.26
C ASN A 82 -2.84 8.24 29.33
N ILE A 83 -2.12 9.36 29.25
CA ILE A 83 -0.89 9.44 28.45
C ILE A 83 0.19 8.51 29.00
N GLN A 84 0.35 8.46 30.33
CA GLN A 84 1.33 7.59 30.97
C GLN A 84 1.00 6.11 30.75
N GLU A 85 -0.27 5.72 30.88
CA GLU A 85 -0.71 4.36 30.65
C GLU A 85 -0.56 3.97 29.18
N TYR A 86 -0.88 4.88 28.28
CA TYR A 86 -0.67 4.67 26.85
C TYR A 86 0.82 4.51 26.51
N LYS A 87 1.71 5.30 27.14
CA LYS A 87 3.15 5.08 27.04
C LYS A 87 3.55 3.68 27.54
N ASN A 88 3.04 3.25 28.69
CA ASN A 88 3.32 1.91 29.23
C ASN A 88 2.87 0.81 28.26
N PHE A 89 1.70 0.99 27.62
CA PHE A 89 1.19 0.10 26.59
C PHE A 89 2.12 0.03 25.37
N ILE A 90 2.59 1.18 24.87
CA ILE A 90 3.55 1.22 23.74
C ILE A 90 4.86 0.52 24.13
N ASP A 91 5.37 0.76 25.34
CA ASP A 91 6.60 0.14 25.84
C ASP A 91 6.44 -1.39 25.93
N ALA A 92 5.26 -1.88 26.34
CA ALA A 92 4.94 -3.31 26.34
C ALA A 92 4.83 -3.89 24.92
N PHE A 93 4.10 -3.20 24.04
CA PHE A 93 3.96 -3.57 22.64
C PHE A 93 5.32 -3.65 21.91
N ALA A 94 6.20 -2.69 22.17
CA ALA A 94 7.55 -2.66 21.61
C ALA A 94 8.36 -3.89 22.03
N ARG A 95 8.26 -4.31 23.30
CA ARG A 95 8.90 -5.54 23.80
C ARG A 95 8.33 -6.79 23.13
N ASP A 96 7.01 -6.89 23.00
CA ASP A 96 6.35 -8.07 22.43
C ASP A 96 6.65 -8.25 20.94
N LYS A 97 6.82 -7.14 20.21
CA LYS A 97 7.11 -7.14 18.77
C LYS A 97 8.60 -7.05 18.44
N ASN A 98 9.47 -6.93 19.44
CA ASN A 98 10.91 -6.65 19.28
C ASN A 98 11.19 -5.37 18.46
N TYR A 99 10.35 -4.35 18.60
CA TYR A 99 10.57 -3.05 17.97
C TYR A 99 11.38 -2.12 18.90
N GLN A 100 12.23 -1.28 18.30
CA GLN A 100 12.86 -0.18 19.03
C GLN A 100 11.98 1.07 18.91
N ILE A 101 11.02 1.20 19.82
CA ILE A 101 10.13 2.37 19.89
C ILE A 101 10.57 3.28 21.02
N THR A 102 10.70 4.58 20.73
CA THR A 102 10.87 5.63 21.72
C THR A 102 9.65 6.54 21.67
N PHE A 103 8.85 6.51 22.72
CA PHE A 103 7.69 7.39 22.89
C PHE A 103 7.92 8.28 24.12
N THR A 104 8.02 9.58 23.87
CA THR A 104 8.25 10.60 24.90
C THR A 104 7.17 11.66 24.78
N TYR A 105 6.80 12.25 25.92
CA TYR A 105 5.78 13.29 25.96
C TYR A 105 6.15 14.37 26.99
N ALA A 106 5.61 15.56 26.77
CA ALA A 106 5.67 16.68 27.69
C ALA A 106 4.29 17.37 27.73
N ILE A 107 3.88 17.83 28.91
CA ILE A 107 2.63 18.57 29.08
C ILE A 107 3.01 19.98 29.52
N SER A 108 2.60 20.98 28.75
CA SER A 108 2.90 22.39 29.01
C SER A 108 1.80 23.30 28.48
N PRO A 109 1.37 24.34 29.22
CA PRO A 109 1.66 24.61 30.63
C PRO A 109 1.04 23.56 31.57
N SER A 110 1.34 23.62 32.87
CA SER A 110 0.68 22.75 33.85
C SER A 110 -0.82 23.01 33.81
N CYS A 111 -1.64 21.95 33.67
CA CYS A 111 -3.09 22.14 33.58
C CYS A 111 -3.72 22.69 34.86
N GLU A 112 -2.99 22.67 35.99
CA GLU A 112 -3.40 23.30 37.25
C GLU A 112 -3.51 24.85 37.16
N GLU A 113 -2.80 25.48 36.21
CA GLU A 113 -2.70 26.94 36.16
C GLU A 113 -3.73 27.61 35.23
N LEU A 114 -4.10 26.94 34.14
CA LEU A 114 -4.80 27.57 33.01
C LEU A 114 -6.07 26.85 32.56
N GLY A 115 -6.38 25.69 33.14
CA GLY A 115 -7.54 24.88 32.74
C GLY A 115 -7.46 24.29 31.33
N SER A 116 -6.34 24.48 30.63
CA SER A 116 -6.01 23.89 29.33
C SER A 116 -4.51 23.63 29.28
N ALA A 117 -4.10 22.59 28.59
CA ALA A 117 -2.70 22.20 28.44
C ALA A 117 -2.40 21.70 27.03
N VAL A 118 -1.14 21.80 26.59
CA VAL A 118 -0.68 21.20 25.34
C VAL A 118 0.16 19.97 25.68
N ALA A 119 -0.25 18.82 25.16
CA ALA A 119 0.53 17.60 25.21
C ALA A 119 1.38 17.50 23.94
N GLU A 120 2.68 17.65 24.09
CA GLU A 120 3.66 17.46 23.03
C GLU A 120 4.20 16.03 23.07
N PHE A 121 4.23 15.37 21.92
CA PHE A 121 4.68 13.99 21.77
C PHE A 121 5.82 13.92 20.78
N ALA A 122 6.82 13.11 21.10
CA ALA A 122 7.87 12.71 20.18
C ALA A 122 7.92 11.18 20.11
N LEU A 123 7.67 10.67 18.91
CA LEU A 123 7.67 9.25 18.58
C LEU A 123 8.80 8.95 17.60
N ARG A 124 9.55 7.90 17.89
CA ARG A 124 10.57 7.34 17.00
C ARG A 124 10.43 5.82 16.99
N ILE A 125 10.39 5.23 15.80
CA ILE A 125 10.38 3.79 15.59
C ILE A 125 11.59 3.46 14.71
N ILE A 126 12.45 2.57 15.20
CA ILE A 126 13.62 2.09 14.47
C ILE A 126 13.41 0.59 14.20
N SER A 127 13.58 0.21 12.93
CA SER A 127 13.59 -1.16 12.46
C SER A 127 14.83 -1.41 11.60
N GLU A 128 15.04 -2.65 11.17
CA GLU A 128 16.15 -3.04 10.29
C GLU A 128 16.12 -2.34 8.93
N ARG A 129 14.93 -1.93 8.47
CA ARG A 129 14.73 -1.39 7.11
C ARG A 129 14.27 0.06 7.08
N THR A 130 13.70 0.57 8.17
CA THR A 130 13.07 1.89 8.20
C THR A 130 13.32 2.58 9.55
N GLU A 131 13.35 3.91 9.49
CA GLU A 131 13.25 4.76 10.65
C GLU A 131 12.09 5.73 10.42
N ALA A 132 11.12 5.73 11.32
CA ALA A 132 10.03 6.69 11.34
C ALA A 132 10.17 7.59 12.58
N ARG A 133 10.09 8.90 12.38
CA ARG A 133 10.13 9.88 13.46
C ARG A 133 9.10 10.95 13.22
N GLY A 134 8.43 11.37 14.29
CA GLY A 134 7.55 12.52 14.25
C GLY A 134 7.39 13.17 15.59
N ILE A 135 7.04 14.45 15.54
CA ILE A 135 6.70 15.28 16.68
C ILE A 135 5.31 15.84 16.37
N PHE A 136 4.41 15.78 17.34
CA PHE A 136 3.07 16.33 17.21
C PHE A 136 2.58 16.82 18.58
N SER A 137 1.65 17.76 18.55
CA SER A 137 1.08 18.36 19.75
C SER A 137 -0.42 18.30 19.69
N VAL A 138 -1.05 18.10 20.84
CA VAL A 138 -2.51 18.05 20.99
C VAL A 138 -2.91 18.98 22.11
N THR A 139 -3.86 19.86 21.84
CA THR A 139 -4.42 20.75 22.86
C THR A 139 -5.49 20.01 23.63
N TRP A 140 -5.33 19.94 24.94
CA TRP A 140 -6.32 19.47 25.89
C TRP A 140 -7.16 20.67 26.37
N PRO A 141 -8.50 20.59 26.27
CA PRO A 141 -9.41 21.70 26.57
C PRO A 141 -9.47 22.06 28.05
#